data_AF-A0A2D7L3N2-F1
#
_entry.id   AF-A0A2D7L3N2-F1
#
_cell.length_a   1.000
_cell.length_b   1.000
_cell.length_c   1.000
_cell.angle_alpha   90.00
_cell.angle_beta   90.00
_cell.angle_gamma   90.00
#
_symmetry.space_group_name_H-M   'P 1'
#
loop_
_entity.id
_entity.type
_entity.pdbx_description
1 polymer ?
#
loop_
_entity_poly.entity_id
_entity_poly.type
_entity_poly.pdbx_seq_one_letter_code
_entity_poly.pdbx_strand_id
1 'polypeptide(L)'
;MALQTFQKKQLSLAGLLFALSILFFFIFNSEELEALDFYYDESEKKLFHAPATSIPPIKGINDEAYDGVRAILIAPKGKSGDPSARRIAYLSKWSPQLKQQREAAIKAKEAGLAVPNIIDRSQRKYHQFVRTVDSSEWYSLNTDQAAKIIAVLRTKDSQGKLPEVCKPSN
;
A
#
# COMPACT_ATOMS: atom_id res chain seq x y z
N MET A 1 -51.22 -32.53 -21.98
CA MET A 1 -50.14 -31.81 -22.70
C MET A 1 -49.76 -30.46 -22.09
N ALA A 2 -50.68 -29.70 -21.45
CA ALA A 2 -50.37 -28.39 -20.86
C ALA A 2 -49.39 -28.40 -19.65
N LEU A 3 -49.31 -29.52 -18.91
CA LEU A 3 -48.44 -29.68 -17.74
C LEU A 3 -46.95 -29.79 -18.11
N GLN A 4 -46.63 -30.42 -19.25
CA GLN A 4 -45.24 -30.59 -19.72
C GLN A 4 -44.64 -29.29 -20.26
N THR A 5 -45.45 -28.43 -20.89
CA THR A 5 -45.01 -27.12 -21.38
C THR A 5 -44.76 -26.13 -20.24
N PHE A 6 -45.53 -26.19 -19.16
CA PHE A 6 -45.32 -25.36 -17.97
C PHE A 6 -44.01 -25.71 -17.25
N GLN A 7 -43.72 -27.01 -17.06
CA GLN A 7 -42.46 -27.46 -16.47
C GLN A 7 -41.23 -27.11 -17.32
N LYS A 8 -41.31 -27.22 -18.66
CA LYS A 8 -40.21 -26.79 -19.55
C LYS A 8 -39.93 -25.29 -19.45
N LYS A 9 -40.96 -24.45 -19.31
CA LYS A 9 -40.78 -22.99 -19.11
C LYS A 9 -40.16 -22.68 -17.75
N GLN A 10 -40.53 -23.38 -16.69
CA GLN A 10 -39.92 -23.24 -15.37
C GLN A 10 -38.45 -23.67 -15.35
N LEU A 11 -38.11 -24.78 -15.99
CA LEU A 11 -36.72 -25.25 -16.12
C LEU A 11 -35.85 -24.28 -16.94
N SER A 12 -36.40 -23.71 -18.01
CA SER A 12 -35.70 -22.71 -18.83
C SER A 12 -35.49 -21.40 -18.06
N LEU A 13 -36.47 -20.96 -17.28
CA LEU A 13 -36.35 -19.76 -16.43
C LEU A 13 -35.33 -19.98 -15.30
N ALA A 14 -35.37 -21.14 -14.64
CA ALA A 14 -34.42 -21.49 -13.60
C ALA A 14 -32.97 -21.56 -14.15
N GLY A 15 -32.79 -22.15 -15.34
CA GLY A 15 -31.50 -22.17 -16.02
C GLY A 15 -31.00 -20.76 -16.38
N LEU A 16 -31.89 -19.88 -16.86
CA LEU A 16 -31.56 -18.48 -17.16
C LEU A 16 -31.16 -17.71 -15.89
N LEU A 17 -31.92 -17.85 -14.80
CA LEU A 17 -31.63 -17.20 -13.53
C LEU A 17 -30.31 -17.70 -12.92
N PHE A 18 -30.02 -18.99 -13.06
CA PHE A 18 -28.75 -19.57 -12.61
C PHE A 18 -27.56 -19.10 -13.45
N ALA A 19 -27.72 -18.98 -14.76
CA ALA A 19 -26.69 -18.39 -15.62
C ALA A 19 -26.46 -16.90 -15.30
N LEU A 20 -27.53 -16.14 -15.03
CA LEU A 20 -27.45 -14.74 -14.63
C LEU A 20 -26.80 -14.57 -13.25
N SER A 21 -27.05 -15.46 -12.29
CA SER A 21 -26.41 -15.40 -10.97
C SER A 21 -24.92 -15.70 -11.04
N ILE A 22 -24.50 -16.65 -11.89
CA ILE A 22 -23.08 -16.92 -12.16
C ILE A 22 -22.42 -15.70 -12.80
N LEU A 23 -23.04 -15.12 -13.84
CA LEU A 23 -22.51 -13.94 -14.51
C LEU A 23 -22.41 -12.74 -13.56
N PHE A 24 -23.43 -12.53 -12.72
CA PHE A 24 -23.41 -11.52 -11.66
C PHE A 24 -22.26 -11.78 -10.67
N PHE A 25 -22.06 -13.03 -10.25
CA PHE A 25 -20.96 -13.37 -9.34
C PHE A 25 -19.59 -13.04 -9.96
N PHE A 26 -19.36 -13.33 -11.24
CA PHE A 26 -18.09 -13.00 -11.91
C PHE A 26 -17.89 -11.50 -12.15
N ILE A 27 -18.95 -10.76 -12.49
CA ILE A 27 -18.87 -9.31 -12.71
C ILE A 27 -18.64 -8.58 -11.38
N PHE A 28 -19.28 -9.01 -10.30
CA PHE A 28 -19.28 -8.29 -9.02
C PHE A 28 -18.30 -8.85 -7.96
N ASN A 29 -17.70 -10.03 -8.15
CA ASN A 29 -16.61 -10.56 -7.29
C ASN A 29 -15.23 -10.50 -7.97
N SER A 30 -14.98 -9.48 -8.79
CA SER A 30 -13.59 -9.18 -9.16
C SER A 30 -12.86 -8.78 -7.88
N GLU A 31 -12.03 -9.68 -7.32
CA GLU A 31 -11.12 -9.32 -6.23
C GLU A 31 -10.30 -8.12 -6.70
N GLU A 32 -10.48 -6.97 -6.03
CA GLU A 32 -9.69 -5.78 -6.31
C GLU A 32 -8.24 -6.14 -5.99
N LEU A 33 -7.40 -6.26 -7.04
CA LEU A 33 -5.98 -6.60 -6.87
C LEU A 33 -5.37 -5.64 -5.83
N GLU A 34 -4.91 -6.21 -4.72
CA GLU A 34 -4.40 -5.41 -3.61
C GLU A 34 -3.19 -4.61 -4.09
N ALA A 35 -3.29 -3.28 -4.03
CA ALA A 35 -2.20 -2.41 -4.46
C ALA A 35 -0.95 -2.65 -3.60
N LEU A 36 0.19 -2.87 -4.23
CA LEU A 36 1.46 -3.12 -3.54
C LEU A 36 2.32 -1.84 -3.42
N ASP A 37 3.16 -1.79 -2.39
CA ASP A 37 4.23 -0.82 -2.22
C ASP A 37 5.57 -1.51 -1.96
N PHE A 38 6.67 -0.79 -2.16
CA PHE A 38 8.01 -1.25 -1.80
C PHE A 38 8.27 -1.07 -0.30
N TYR A 39 8.80 -2.12 0.31
CA TYR A 39 9.32 -2.12 1.66
C TYR A 39 10.78 -2.56 1.66
N TYR A 40 11.51 -2.17 2.69
CA TYR A 40 12.90 -2.51 2.89
C TYR A 40 13.03 -3.16 4.25
N ASP A 41 13.53 -4.38 4.26
CA ASP A 41 13.89 -5.12 5.46
C ASP A 41 15.24 -4.61 5.94
N GLU A 42 15.26 -3.96 7.11
CA GLU A 42 16.48 -3.32 7.64
C GLU A 42 17.55 -4.38 8.01
N SER A 43 17.17 -5.56 8.50
CA SER A 43 18.11 -6.61 8.90
C SER A 43 18.70 -7.34 7.70
N GLU A 44 17.86 -7.68 6.71
CA GLU A 44 18.26 -8.40 5.50
C GLU A 44 18.84 -7.50 4.42
N LYS A 45 18.65 -6.18 4.56
CA LYS A 45 19.03 -5.15 3.58
C LYS A 45 18.42 -5.38 2.20
N LYS A 46 17.20 -5.90 2.16
CA LYS A 46 16.51 -6.31 0.93
C LYS A 46 15.20 -5.58 0.73
N LEU A 47 14.89 -5.29 -0.53
CA LEU A 47 13.57 -4.81 -0.93
C LEU A 47 12.61 -5.98 -1.05
N PHE A 48 11.37 -5.74 -0.63
CA PHE A 48 10.24 -6.66 -0.83
C PHE A 48 8.96 -5.87 -1.09
N HIS A 49 7.91 -6.58 -1.50
CA HIS A 49 6.58 -5.99 -1.72
C HIS A 49 5.67 -6.37 -0.57
N ALA A 50 4.85 -5.42 -0.15
CA ALA A 50 3.75 -5.66 0.78
C ALA A 50 2.58 -4.73 0.42
N PRO A 51 1.37 -4.98 0.96
CA PRO A 51 0.21 -4.14 0.70
C PRO A 51 0.49 -2.65 0.96
N ALA A 52 0.04 -1.79 0.06
CA ALA A 52 0.19 -0.34 0.17
C ALA A 52 -0.57 0.24 1.38
N THR A 53 -1.58 -0.49 1.86
CA THR A 53 -2.36 -0.24 3.08
C THR A 53 -1.57 -0.53 4.36
N SER A 54 -0.48 -1.30 4.28
CA SER A 54 0.35 -1.65 5.43
C SER A 54 0.97 -0.43 6.09
N ILE A 55 1.01 -0.44 7.43
CA ILE A 55 1.51 0.65 8.25
C ILE A 55 2.90 0.30 8.78
N PRO A 56 3.98 0.92 8.26
CA PRO A 56 5.34 0.61 8.66
C PRO A 56 5.64 1.07 10.11
N PRO A 57 6.51 0.34 10.84
CA PRO A 57 7.22 -0.85 10.38
C PRO A 57 6.32 -2.10 10.37
N ILE A 58 6.53 -3.02 9.44
CA ILE A 58 5.86 -4.33 9.32
C ILE A 58 6.86 -5.47 9.53
N LYS A 59 6.38 -6.72 9.55
CA LYS A 59 7.26 -7.89 9.60
C LYS A 59 8.25 -7.88 8.42
N GLY A 60 9.51 -8.23 8.69
CA GLY A 60 10.54 -8.48 7.69
C GLY A 60 10.24 -9.73 6.84
N ILE A 61 11.13 -10.05 5.92
CA ILE A 61 10.95 -11.14 4.94
C ILE A 61 11.09 -12.51 5.62
N ASN A 62 12.01 -12.62 6.59
CA ASN A 62 12.51 -13.91 7.08
C ASN A 62 12.16 -14.22 8.53
N ASP A 63 11.65 -13.24 9.29
CA ASP A 63 11.44 -13.39 10.73
C ASP A 63 10.18 -12.66 11.22
N GLU A 64 9.97 -12.68 12.53
CA GLU A 64 8.88 -11.94 13.18
C GLU A 64 9.29 -10.51 13.58
N ALA A 65 10.48 -10.05 13.19
CA ALA A 65 10.94 -8.71 13.53
C ALA A 65 10.15 -7.66 12.75
N TYR A 66 9.76 -6.59 13.43
CA TYR A 66 9.07 -5.46 12.81
C TYR A 66 10.08 -4.43 12.32
N ASP A 67 10.86 -4.80 11.32
CA ASP A 67 11.93 -4.01 10.71
C ASP A 67 11.72 -3.77 9.20
N GLY A 68 10.59 -4.24 8.65
CA GLY A 68 10.13 -3.90 7.31
C GLY A 68 9.60 -2.46 7.24
N VAL A 69 10.40 -1.53 6.76
CA VAL A 69 10.02 -0.10 6.63
C VAL A 69 9.63 0.24 5.20
N ARG A 70 8.77 1.23 4.99
CA ARG A 70 8.33 1.59 3.63
C ARG A 70 9.47 2.28 2.89
N ALA A 71 9.79 1.80 1.70
CA ALA A 71 10.84 2.34 0.85
C ALA A 71 10.24 3.21 -0.26
N ILE A 72 10.65 4.48 -0.32
CA ILE A 72 10.27 5.36 -1.42
C ILE A 72 11.33 5.23 -2.49
N LEU A 73 11.00 4.53 -3.58
CA LEU A 73 11.87 4.36 -4.73
C LEU A 73 11.62 5.46 -5.75
N ILE A 74 12.68 5.88 -6.40
CA ILE A 74 12.62 6.79 -7.53
C ILE A 74 13.46 6.28 -8.71
N ALA A 75 13.07 6.68 -9.91
CA ALA A 75 13.80 6.43 -11.15
C ALA A 75 13.72 7.68 -12.05
N PRO A 76 14.61 7.80 -13.07
CA PRO A 76 14.39 8.77 -14.15
C PRO A 76 13.01 8.60 -14.78
N LYS A 77 12.42 9.69 -15.25
CA LYS A 77 11.07 9.69 -15.83
C LYS A 77 10.93 8.63 -16.94
N GLY A 78 9.93 7.77 -16.84
CA GLY A 78 9.68 6.68 -17.78
C GLY A 78 10.53 5.42 -17.55
N LYS A 79 11.36 5.39 -16.51
CA LYS A 79 12.21 4.24 -16.15
C LYS A 79 11.80 3.56 -14.83
N SER A 80 10.65 3.91 -14.27
CA SER A 80 10.10 3.24 -13.08
C SER A 80 9.95 1.72 -13.28
N GLY A 81 9.68 1.25 -14.51
CA GLY A 81 9.59 -0.16 -14.84
C GLY A 81 10.93 -0.93 -14.82
N ASP A 82 12.07 -0.26 -14.91
CA ASP A 82 13.40 -0.86 -14.98
C ASP A 82 14.05 -0.95 -13.58
N PRO A 83 14.20 -2.14 -12.98
CA PRO A 83 14.79 -2.29 -11.65
C PRO A 83 16.19 -1.70 -11.52
N SER A 84 16.99 -1.71 -12.59
CA SER A 84 18.36 -1.20 -12.58
C SER A 84 18.43 0.33 -12.55
N ALA A 85 17.36 1.00 -12.99
CA ALA A 85 17.23 2.45 -12.96
C ALA A 85 16.62 2.98 -11.64
N ARG A 86 16.11 2.09 -10.79
CA ARG A 86 15.51 2.43 -9.49
C ARG A 86 16.59 2.65 -8.45
N ARG A 87 16.35 3.61 -7.56
CA ARG A 87 17.10 3.77 -6.31
C ARG A 87 16.16 4.14 -5.17
N ILE A 88 16.51 3.75 -3.96
CA ILE A 88 15.78 4.18 -2.77
C ILE A 88 16.10 5.66 -2.53
N ALA A 89 15.09 6.51 -2.54
CA ALA A 89 15.21 7.91 -2.15
C ALA A 89 15.35 8.04 -0.63
N TYR A 90 14.44 7.40 0.10
CA TYR A 90 14.44 7.34 1.55
C TYR A 90 13.54 6.23 2.07
N LEU A 91 13.71 5.89 3.33
CA LEU A 91 12.88 4.96 4.08
C LEU A 91 11.94 5.74 5.00
N SER A 92 10.76 5.19 5.27
CA SER A 92 9.75 5.81 6.10
C SER A 92 9.07 4.82 7.04
N LYS A 93 8.81 5.26 8.27
CA LYS A 93 8.06 4.49 9.27
C LYS A 93 7.22 5.40 10.15
N TRP A 94 6.24 4.84 10.85
CA TRP A 94 5.43 5.56 11.81
C TRP A 94 5.86 5.21 13.24
N SER A 95 5.57 6.11 14.17
CA SER A 95 5.69 5.81 15.60
C SER A 95 4.75 4.66 15.98
N PRO A 96 5.07 3.85 17.00
CA PRO A 96 4.18 2.83 17.53
C PRO A 96 2.78 3.37 17.88
N GLN A 97 2.71 4.58 18.44
CA GLN A 97 1.45 5.21 18.85
C GLN A 97 0.54 5.50 17.65
N LEU A 98 1.07 6.15 16.62
CA LEU A 98 0.31 6.44 15.40
C LEU A 98 -0.06 5.17 14.64
N LYS A 99 0.82 4.16 14.63
CA LYS A 99 0.54 2.85 14.04
C LYS A 99 -0.66 2.19 14.73
N GLN A 100 -0.60 2.03 16.04
CA GLN A 100 -1.65 1.39 16.84
C GLN A 100 -3.01 2.07 16.64
N GLN A 101 -3.07 3.39 16.64
CA GLN A 101 -4.31 4.12 16.41
C GLN A 101 -4.88 3.89 15.01
N ARG A 102 -4.02 3.83 14.00
CA ARG A 102 -4.44 3.64 12.61
C ARG A 102 -4.91 2.22 12.34
N GLU A 103 -4.24 1.23 12.92
CA GLU A 103 -4.71 -0.15 12.90
C GLU A 103 -6.03 -0.32 13.64
N ALA A 104 -6.20 0.31 14.81
CA ALA A 104 -7.47 0.30 15.54
C ALA A 104 -8.59 0.99 14.75
N ALA A 105 -8.29 2.08 14.04
CA ALA A 105 -9.23 2.78 13.17
C ALA A 105 -9.66 1.93 11.96
N ILE A 106 -8.73 1.19 11.34
CA ILE A 106 -9.02 0.24 10.26
C ILE A 106 -9.97 -0.85 10.77
N LYS A 107 -9.61 -1.50 11.89
CA LYS A 107 -10.45 -2.54 12.51
C LYS A 107 -11.84 -2.05 12.90
N ALA A 108 -11.93 -0.85 13.49
CA ALA A 108 -13.22 -0.25 13.84
C ALA A 108 -14.08 0.00 12.60
N LYS A 109 -13.49 0.52 11.52
CA LYS A 109 -14.19 0.76 10.24
C LYS A 109 -14.69 -0.55 9.62
N GLU A 110 -13.86 -1.59 9.59
CA GLU A 110 -14.23 -2.92 9.11
C GLU A 110 -15.39 -3.53 9.92
N ALA A 111 -15.41 -3.29 11.23
CA ALA A 111 -16.47 -3.72 12.13
C ALA A 111 -17.71 -2.80 12.13
N GLY A 112 -17.74 -1.72 11.34
CA GLY A 112 -18.82 -0.73 11.34
C GLY A 112 -18.96 0.07 12.65
N LEU A 113 -17.88 0.13 13.45
CA LEU A 113 -17.83 0.80 14.75
C LEU A 113 -17.28 2.23 14.62
N ALA A 114 -17.52 3.02 15.68
CA ALA A 114 -16.91 4.35 15.81
C ALA A 114 -15.38 4.25 15.88
N VAL A 115 -14.71 5.16 15.17
CA VAL A 115 -13.25 5.22 15.10
C VAL A 115 -12.68 5.83 16.41
N PRO A 116 -11.73 5.16 17.09
CA PRO A 116 -11.15 5.66 18.33
C PRO A 116 -10.32 6.94 18.12
N ASN A 117 -10.06 7.66 19.22
CA ASN A 117 -9.37 8.96 19.23
C ASN A 117 -8.12 8.98 18.33
N ILE A 118 -8.11 9.93 17.40
CA ILE A 118 -7.13 10.04 16.32
C ILE A 118 -6.13 11.12 16.69
N ILE A 119 -4.82 10.83 16.64
CA ILE A 119 -3.77 11.87 16.65
C ILE A 119 -4.16 12.95 15.64
N ASP A 120 -4.27 14.18 16.14
CA ASP A 120 -4.64 15.34 15.34
C ASP A 120 -3.76 15.41 14.09
N ARG A 121 -4.35 15.83 12.97
CA ARG A 121 -3.63 15.95 11.70
C ARG A 121 -2.35 16.79 11.83
N SER A 122 -2.36 17.83 12.66
CA SER A 122 -1.21 18.68 12.98
C SER A 122 -0.08 17.92 13.68
N GLN A 123 -0.42 16.93 14.50
CA GLN A 123 0.52 16.13 15.29
C GLN A 123 1.10 14.95 14.50
N ARG A 124 0.47 14.52 13.40
CA ARG A 124 0.92 13.35 12.62
C ARG A 124 2.38 13.44 12.16
N LYS A 125 2.86 14.64 11.81
CA LYS A 125 4.25 14.83 11.36
C LYS A 125 5.26 14.41 12.43
N TYR A 126 4.96 14.66 13.71
CA TYR A 126 5.80 14.25 14.86
C TYR A 126 5.92 12.72 14.99
N HIS A 127 4.95 12.00 14.44
CA HIS A 127 4.83 10.55 14.52
C HIS A 127 5.15 9.82 13.22
N GLN A 128 5.64 10.54 12.21
CA GLN A 128 6.11 9.99 10.96
C GLN A 128 7.59 10.31 10.81
N PHE A 129 8.37 9.30 10.48
CA PHE A 129 9.82 9.39 10.44
C PHE A 129 10.35 9.00 9.08
N VAL A 130 11.45 9.64 8.69
CA VAL A 130 12.19 9.33 7.47
C VAL A 130 13.68 9.25 7.75
N ARG A 131 14.38 8.44 6.97
CA ARG A 131 15.84 8.38 6.93
C ARG A 131 16.34 8.03 5.54
N THR A 132 17.59 8.34 5.24
CA THR A 132 18.29 7.74 4.09
C THR A 132 18.68 6.30 4.43
N VAL A 133 18.87 5.46 3.42
CA VAL A 133 19.25 4.04 3.62
C VAL A 133 20.57 3.91 4.38
N ASP A 134 21.50 4.84 4.13
CA ASP A 134 22.85 4.85 4.70
C ASP A 134 22.94 5.46 6.11
N SER A 135 21.88 6.13 6.58
CA SER A 135 21.84 6.71 7.94
C SER A 135 21.10 5.79 8.89
N SER A 136 21.57 5.65 10.13
CA SER A 136 20.84 4.97 11.21
C SER A 136 19.84 5.89 11.92
N GLU A 137 19.95 7.21 11.72
CA GLU A 137 19.15 8.19 12.44
C GLU A 137 17.81 8.46 11.75
N TRP A 138 16.73 8.44 12.54
CA TRP A 138 15.37 8.70 12.08
C TRP A 138 14.95 10.13 12.40
N TYR A 139 14.56 10.89 11.39
CA TYR A 139 14.09 12.26 11.55
C TYR A 139 12.58 12.34 11.41
N SER A 140 11.92 13.02 12.33
CA SER A 140 10.49 13.28 12.22
C SER A 140 10.19 14.25 11.07
N LEU A 141 9.05 14.08 10.41
CA LEU A 141 8.60 14.94 9.28
C LEU A 141 8.44 16.43 9.62
N ASN A 142 8.48 16.80 10.90
CA ASN A 142 8.47 18.19 11.36
C ASN A 142 9.85 18.86 11.34
N THR A 143 10.93 18.12 11.05
CA THR A 143 12.31 18.63 11.10
C THR A 143 12.82 19.08 9.72
N ASP A 144 13.82 19.97 9.73
CA ASP A 144 14.52 20.41 8.51
C ASP A 144 15.29 19.27 7.85
N GLN A 145 15.85 18.34 8.64
CA GLN A 145 16.55 17.15 8.16
C GLN A 145 15.62 16.27 7.33
N ALA A 146 14.40 16.00 7.84
CA ALA A 146 13.39 15.28 7.08
C ALA A 146 13.00 16.01 5.79
N ALA A 147 12.87 17.33 5.82
CA ALA A 147 12.59 18.13 4.63
C ALA A 147 13.69 18.00 3.57
N LYS A 148 14.98 18.02 3.97
CA LYS A 148 16.13 17.80 3.08
C LYS A 148 16.11 16.42 2.45
N ILE A 149 15.81 15.37 3.23
CA ILE A 149 15.71 13.99 2.71
C ILE A 149 14.60 13.89 1.66
N ILE A 150 13.43 14.48 1.92
CA ILE A 150 12.28 14.41 1.01
C ILE A 150 12.47 15.29 -0.23
N ALA A 151 13.28 16.35 -0.14
CA ALA A 151 13.57 17.24 -1.27
C ALA A 151 14.23 16.53 -2.46
N VAL A 152 14.80 15.33 -2.27
CA VAL A 152 15.25 14.45 -3.36
C VAL A 152 14.17 14.21 -4.41
N LEU A 153 12.89 14.12 -4.01
CA LEU A 153 11.77 13.95 -4.94
C LEU A 153 11.54 15.16 -5.85
N ARG A 154 12.12 16.31 -5.51
CA ARG A 154 12.02 17.58 -6.25
C ARG A 154 13.35 18.01 -6.86
N THR A 155 14.39 17.19 -6.74
CA THR A 155 15.71 17.46 -7.28
C THR A 155 15.79 16.95 -8.72
N LYS A 156 16.10 17.82 -9.66
CA LYS A 156 16.22 17.46 -11.09
C LYS A 156 17.45 16.58 -11.33
N ASP A 157 17.32 15.65 -12.27
CA ASP A 157 18.44 14.88 -12.80
C ASP A 157 19.33 15.71 -13.74
N SER A 158 20.38 15.09 -14.29
CA SER A 158 21.29 15.72 -15.25
C SER A 158 20.61 16.18 -16.54
N GLN A 159 19.40 15.69 -16.84
CA GLN A 159 18.57 16.12 -17.97
C GLN A 159 17.57 17.22 -17.59
N GLY A 160 17.63 17.74 -16.36
CA GLY A 160 16.72 18.76 -15.87
C GLY A 160 15.31 18.24 -15.56
N LYS A 161 15.09 16.92 -15.52
CA LYS A 161 13.80 16.29 -15.28
C LYS A 161 13.66 15.88 -13.82
N LEU A 162 12.45 15.99 -13.28
CA LEU A 162 12.16 15.46 -11.96
C LEU A 162 12.11 13.92 -12.01
N PRO A 163 12.57 13.25 -10.95
CA PRO A 163 12.45 11.81 -10.84
C PRO A 163 10.97 11.41 -10.70
N GLU A 164 10.67 10.19 -11.12
CA GLU A 164 9.38 9.54 -10.95
C GLU A 164 9.42 8.64 -9.70
N VAL A 165 8.37 8.67 -8.88
CA VAL A 165 8.22 7.75 -7.74
C VAL A 165 7.74 6.41 -8.26
N CYS A 166 8.50 5.36 -7.97
CA CYS A 166 8.22 4.02 -8.47
C CYS A 166 7.13 3.33 -7.64
N LYS A 167 6.32 2.54 -8.34
CA LYS A 167 5.39 1.58 -7.74
C LYS A 167 5.71 0.18 -8.26
N PRO A 168 5.50 -0.88 -7.45
CA PRO A 168 5.56 -2.24 -7.96
C PRO A 168 4.59 -2.39 -9.13
N SER A 169 4.99 -3.10 -10.18
CA SER A 169 4.05 -3.59 -11.18
C SER A 169 3.23 -4.70 -10.53
N ASN A 170 1.90 -4.55 -10.53
CA ASN A 170 0.98 -5.64 -10.22
C ASN A 170 1.04 -6.72 -11.30
#